data_AF-A0A959L5M4-F1
#
_entry.id   AF-A0A959L5M4-F1
#
_cell.length_a   1.000
_cell.length_b   1.000
_cell.length_c   1.000
_cell.angle_alpha   90.00
_cell.angle_beta   90.00
_cell.angle_gamma   90.00
#
_symmetry.space_group_name_H-M   'P 1'
#
loop_
_entity.id
_entity.type
_entity.pdbx_description
1 polymer ?
#
loop_
_entity_poly.entity_id
_entity_poly.type
_entity_poly.pdbx_seq_one_letter_code
_entity_poly.pdbx_strand_id
1 'polypeptide(L)'
;MMNNRETVILIGASLLVAGMLFFLLFEIKEVPDLQWKENYAYSSKQPFGTWVFHQMLKERFSEIPVLTNQIDTNLASIESDKVLYLMISDQVSYGDSNTTALMDFVRKGNDALLITTDLLLGVDDEPYSFYWREFADTTITVHYVNTDVAFTYTHYEDDFFKAKSKFFTAFSGELSQDLDHEALGTVADSLIFYDQWNLGKGHLMVHTVPEMFCNQAAVQDQYREHFNFLFSTFDPELVILDHMNYHAESDLSESPL
;
A
#
# COMPACT_ATOMS: atom_id res chain seq x y z
N MET A 1 -39.94 -10.75 62.90
CA MET A 1 -40.36 -9.96 61.73
C MET A 1 -39.37 -8.81 61.61
N MET A 2 -38.62 -8.75 60.52
CA MET A 2 -37.77 -7.58 60.24
C MET A 2 -38.64 -6.33 60.13
N ASN A 3 -38.15 -5.22 60.69
CA ASN A 3 -38.85 -3.95 60.58
C ASN A 3 -38.65 -3.40 59.15
N ASN A 4 -39.65 -2.69 58.61
CA ASN A 4 -39.63 -2.15 57.24
C ASN A 4 -38.33 -1.40 56.88
N ARG A 5 -37.71 -0.72 57.86
CA ARG A 5 -36.43 -0.02 57.71
C ARG A 5 -35.25 -0.97 57.47
N GLU A 6 -35.20 -2.10 58.15
CA GLU A 6 -34.15 -3.12 57.97
C GLU A 6 -34.27 -3.79 56.61
N THR A 7 -35.50 -4.08 56.18
CA THR A 7 -35.79 -4.62 54.85
C THR A 7 -35.35 -3.66 53.74
N VAL A 8 -35.65 -2.36 53.87
CA VAL A 8 -35.23 -1.34 52.91
C VAL A 8 -33.70 -1.21 52.84
N ILE A 9 -33.01 -1.26 53.98
CA ILE A 9 -31.54 -1.21 54.03
C ILE A 9 -30.93 -2.43 53.32
N LEU A 10 -31.46 -3.63 53.57
CA LEU A 10 -30.95 -4.87 52.96
C LEU A 10 -31.18 -4.92 51.44
N ILE A 11 -32.33 -4.44 50.97
CA ILE A 11 -32.61 -4.34 49.52
C ILE A 11 -31.66 -3.33 48.87
N GLY A 12 -31.46 -2.16 49.50
CA GLY A 12 -30.53 -1.14 49.01
C GLY A 12 -29.10 -1.66 48.92
N ALA A 13 -28.62 -2.33 49.97
CA ALA A 13 -27.28 -2.94 49.97
C ALA A 13 -27.12 -4.02 48.89
N SER A 14 -28.15 -4.87 48.71
CA SER A 14 -28.12 -5.93 47.69
C SER A 14 -28.09 -5.36 46.27
N LEU A 15 -28.85 -4.30 45.99
CA LEU A 15 -28.83 -3.62 44.69
C LEU A 15 -27.49 -2.94 44.42
N LEU A 16 -26.85 -2.38 45.44
CA LEU A 16 -25.55 -1.72 45.32
C LEU A 16 -24.44 -2.74 45.01
N VAL A 17 -24.44 -3.88 45.69
CA VAL A 17 -23.52 -5.00 45.41
C VAL A 17 -23.76 -5.58 44.02
N ALA A 18 -25.02 -5.79 43.64
CA ALA A 18 -25.37 -6.27 42.30
C ALA A 18 -24.93 -5.27 41.21
N GLY A 19 -25.09 -3.96 41.44
CA GLY A 19 -24.60 -2.91 40.56
C GLY A 19 -23.08 -2.93 40.42
N MET A 20 -22.32 -3.06 41.52
CA MET A 20 -20.86 -3.18 41.46
C MET A 20 -20.41 -4.42 40.70
N LEU A 21 -21.04 -5.58 40.94
CA LEU A 21 -20.75 -6.81 40.20
C LEU A 21 -21.09 -6.69 38.72
N PHE A 22 -22.17 -5.97 38.38
CA PHE A 22 -22.53 -5.68 36.99
C PHE A 22 -21.50 -4.78 36.30
N PHE A 23 -20.95 -3.78 36.99
CA PHE A 23 -19.87 -2.94 36.45
C PHE A 23 -18.58 -3.72 36.16
N LEU A 24 -18.29 -4.79 36.91
CA LEU A 24 -17.14 -5.67 36.63
C LEU A 24 -17.30 -6.47 35.32
N LEU A 25 -18.50 -6.53 34.74
CA LEU A 25 -18.73 -7.14 33.42
C LEU A 25 -18.38 -6.22 32.25
N PHE A 26 -18.16 -4.92 32.51
CA PHE A 26 -17.77 -3.95 31.48
C PHE A 26 -16.27 -3.71 31.53
N GLU A 27 -15.56 -4.24 30.53
CA GLU A 27 -14.17 -3.86 30.26
C GLU A 27 -14.18 -2.58 29.42
N ILE A 28 -13.68 -1.47 29.98
CA ILE A 28 -13.46 -0.24 29.21
C ILE A 28 -12.26 -0.50 28.30
N LYS A 29 -12.53 -0.86 27.05
CA LYS A 29 -11.49 -0.91 26.01
C LYS A 29 -11.28 0.50 25.47
N GLU A 30 -10.09 1.04 25.66
CA GLU A 30 -9.64 2.20 24.90
C GLU A 30 -9.52 1.78 23.43
N VAL A 31 -10.40 2.31 22.59
CA VAL A 31 -10.30 2.14 21.14
C VAL A 31 -9.28 3.18 20.67
N PRO A 32 -8.15 2.78 20.05
CA PRO A 32 -7.21 3.73 19.48
C PRO A 32 -7.93 4.61 18.45
N ASP A 33 -7.63 5.91 18.47
CA ASP A 33 -8.08 6.82 17.42
C ASP A 33 -7.29 6.51 16.13
N LEU A 34 -7.85 5.62 15.31
CA LEU A 34 -7.25 5.19 14.05
C LEU A 34 -7.63 6.16 12.94
N GLN A 35 -6.62 6.73 12.30
CA GLN A 35 -6.82 7.57 11.12
C GLN A 35 -6.77 6.72 9.86
N TRP A 36 -7.93 6.49 9.26
CA TRP A 36 -8.09 5.72 8.02
C TRP A 36 -7.83 6.55 6.76
N LYS A 37 -7.17 7.70 6.87
CA LYS A 37 -6.76 8.49 5.71
C LYS A 37 -5.57 7.81 5.02
N GLU A 38 -5.68 7.64 3.71
CA GLU A 38 -4.60 7.15 2.86
C GLU A 38 -3.35 8.05 2.99
N ASN A 39 -2.21 7.43 3.25
CA ASN A 39 -0.95 8.15 3.45
C ASN A 39 0.27 7.38 2.95
N TYR A 40 0.23 6.05 2.87
CA TYR A 40 1.27 5.19 2.31
C TYR A 40 2.67 5.35 2.92
N ALA A 41 2.80 6.07 4.04
CA ALA A 41 4.08 6.40 4.62
C ALA A 41 4.73 5.19 5.31
N TYR A 42 6.00 4.93 5.02
CA TYR A 42 6.76 3.80 5.57
C TYR A 42 6.99 3.85 7.09
N SER A 43 6.77 5.01 7.71
CA SER A 43 6.84 5.22 9.15
C SER A 43 5.47 5.13 9.84
N SER A 44 4.38 5.20 9.07
CA SER A 44 3.02 5.25 9.59
C SER A 44 2.51 3.87 9.97
N LYS A 45 2.07 3.74 11.22
CA LYS A 45 1.40 2.54 11.77
C LYS A 45 -0.12 2.59 11.61
N GLN A 46 -0.66 3.62 10.96
CA GLN A 46 -2.09 3.75 10.67
C GLN A 46 -2.51 2.71 9.63
N PRO A 47 -3.82 2.41 9.48
CA PRO A 47 -4.31 1.36 8.57
C PRO A 47 -3.76 1.46 7.13
N PHE A 48 -3.71 2.67 6.56
CA PHE A 48 -3.17 2.93 5.21
C PHE A 48 -1.69 3.38 5.20
N GLY A 49 -0.98 3.24 6.32
CA GLY A 49 0.48 3.33 6.32
C GLY A 49 1.11 2.03 5.81
N THR A 50 2.41 2.05 5.52
CA THR A 50 3.17 0.91 4.94
C THR A 50 4.28 0.43 5.87
N TRP A 51 4.14 0.64 7.18
CA TRP A 51 5.16 0.27 8.17
C TRP A 51 5.48 -1.22 8.18
N VAL A 52 4.46 -2.11 8.11
CA VAL A 52 4.69 -3.57 8.08
C VAL A 52 5.46 -3.97 6.82
N PHE A 53 5.05 -3.46 5.66
CA PHE A 53 5.76 -3.65 4.40
C PHE A 53 7.23 -3.25 4.51
N HIS A 54 7.50 -2.06 5.06
CA HIS A 54 8.85 -1.55 5.23
C HIS A 54 9.71 -2.44 6.14
N GLN A 55 9.13 -3.00 7.21
CA GLN A 55 9.86 -3.97 8.05
C GLN A 55 10.16 -5.26 7.29
N MET A 56 9.18 -5.81 6.58
CA MET A 56 9.36 -7.04 5.80
C MET A 56 10.40 -6.86 4.68
N LEU A 57 10.42 -5.70 4.03
CA LEU A 57 11.42 -5.37 3.01
C LEU A 57 12.84 -5.34 3.58
N LYS A 58 13.02 -4.71 4.74
CA LYS A 58 14.31 -4.69 5.45
C LYS A 58 14.76 -6.08 5.88
N GLU A 59 13.83 -6.94 6.28
CA GLU A 59 14.13 -8.33 6.64
C GLU A 59 14.54 -9.14 5.39
N ARG A 60 13.77 -9.03 4.30
CA ARG A 60 14.00 -9.72 3.02
C ARG A 60 15.37 -9.40 2.42
N PHE A 61 15.79 -8.14 2.53
CA PHE A 61 17.03 -7.61 1.97
C PHE A 61 18.05 -7.25 3.07
N SER A 62 18.07 -8.00 4.17
CA SER A 62 18.91 -7.73 5.34
C SER A 62 20.42 -7.78 5.09
N GLU A 63 20.85 -8.45 4.02
CA GLU A 63 22.26 -8.59 3.61
C GLU A 63 22.75 -7.44 2.70
N ILE A 64 21.85 -6.55 2.26
CA ILE A 64 22.18 -5.41 1.38
C ILE A 64 21.66 -4.10 1.96
N PRO A 65 22.17 -2.94 1.51
CA PRO A 65 21.64 -1.66 1.96
C PRO A 65 20.19 -1.45 1.48
N VAL A 66 19.31 -1.10 2.41
CA VAL A 66 17.94 -0.62 2.14
C VAL A 66 17.85 0.83 2.62
N LEU A 67 17.83 1.76 1.67
CA LEU A 67 17.75 3.20 1.93
C LEU A 67 16.29 3.65 1.91
N THR A 68 15.93 4.55 2.81
CA THR A 68 14.62 5.21 2.81
C THR A 68 14.84 6.70 2.70
N ASN A 69 14.46 7.26 1.56
CA ASN A 69 14.64 8.68 1.30
C ASN A 69 13.48 9.49 1.89
N GLN A 70 13.78 10.72 2.27
CA GLN A 70 12.82 11.72 2.75
C GLN A 70 12.71 12.92 1.79
N ILE A 71 13.53 12.90 0.74
CA ILE A 71 13.57 13.85 -0.37
C ILE A 71 13.72 13.05 -1.66
N ASP A 72 13.27 13.63 -2.78
CA ASP A 72 13.22 12.90 -4.06
C ASP A 72 14.60 12.34 -4.42
N THR A 73 14.60 11.07 -4.84
CA THR A 73 15.83 10.44 -5.29
C THR A 73 16.29 11.08 -6.60
N ASN A 74 17.52 11.58 -6.62
CA ASN A 74 18.15 11.97 -7.89
C ASN A 74 18.62 10.72 -8.65
N LEU A 75 17.69 10.08 -9.37
CA LEU A 75 17.94 8.87 -10.16
C LEU A 75 19.09 9.04 -11.17
N ALA A 76 19.26 10.25 -11.71
CA ALA A 76 20.34 10.55 -12.65
C ALA A 76 21.75 10.47 -12.04
N SER A 77 21.87 10.61 -10.71
CA SER A 77 23.15 10.50 -9.99
C SER A 77 23.52 9.07 -9.58
N ILE A 78 22.65 8.10 -9.83
CA ILE A 78 22.92 6.70 -9.51
C ILE A 78 23.73 6.07 -10.67
N GLU A 79 24.96 5.65 -10.34
CA GLU A 79 25.88 5.03 -11.30
C GLU A 79 25.97 3.50 -11.17
N SER A 80 25.34 2.93 -10.15
CA SER A 80 25.27 1.48 -9.95
C SER A 80 24.24 0.83 -10.89
N ASP A 81 24.49 -0.41 -11.27
CA ASP A 81 23.50 -1.35 -11.79
C ASP A 81 22.93 -2.23 -10.67
N LYS A 82 21.84 -2.97 -10.94
CA LYS A 82 21.12 -3.82 -9.96
C LYS A 82 20.60 -3.08 -8.72
N VAL A 83 20.19 -1.83 -8.89
CA VAL A 83 19.43 -1.10 -7.88
C VAL A 83 17.95 -1.40 -8.07
N LEU A 84 17.24 -1.67 -6.96
CA LEU A 84 15.78 -1.72 -6.93
C LEU A 84 15.25 -0.41 -6.37
N TYR A 85 14.66 0.41 -7.23
CA TYR A 85 13.92 1.62 -6.86
C TYR A 85 12.46 1.27 -6.58
N LEU A 86 11.93 1.75 -5.46
CA LEU A 86 10.58 1.46 -5.00
C LEU A 86 9.87 2.73 -4.55
N MET A 87 8.63 2.89 -5.01
CA MET A 87 7.74 3.94 -4.52
C MET A 87 6.35 3.33 -4.27
N ILE A 88 5.76 3.65 -3.12
CA ILE A 88 4.34 3.40 -2.84
C ILE A 88 3.65 4.76 -2.66
N SER A 89 2.68 5.06 -3.52
CA SER A 89 1.94 6.33 -3.50
C SER A 89 0.51 6.09 -3.97
N ASP A 90 -0.39 7.06 -3.77
CA ASP A 90 -1.69 7.05 -4.46
C ASP A 90 -1.51 7.41 -5.94
N GLN A 91 -0.67 8.42 -6.19
CA GLN A 91 -0.38 8.91 -7.52
C GLN A 91 1.11 9.13 -7.70
N VAL A 92 1.62 8.78 -8.88
CA VAL A 92 2.98 9.09 -9.32
C VAL A 92 2.88 9.93 -10.58
N SER A 93 3.34 11.17 -10.51
CA SER A 93 3.38 12.09 -11.65
C SER A 93 4.80 12.60 -11.85
N TYR A 94 5.42 12.25 -12.97
CA TYR A 94 6.72 12.74 -13.38
C TYR A 94 6.62 13.58 -14.65
N GLY A 95 7.20 14.77 -14.62
CA GLY A 95 7.45 15.55 -15.83
C GLY A 95 8.63 14.99 -16.62
N ASP A 96 8.87 15.55 -17.80
CA ASP A 96 9.79 15.01 -18.81
C ASP A 96 11.20 14.72 -18.27
N SER A 97 11.74 15.60 -17.44
CA SER A 97 13.07 15.40 -16.83
C SER A 97 13.12 14.20 -15.88
N ASN A 98 12.09 14.02 -15.05
CA ASN A 98 12.04 12.95 -14.06
C ASN A 98 11.72 11.62 -14.74
N THR A 99 10.83 11.62 -15.74
CA THR A 99 10.58 10.44 -16.56
C THR A 99 11.83 10.00 -17.30
N THR A 100 12.55 10.93 -17.92
CA THR A 100 13.82 10.63 -18.61
C THR A 100 14.83 10.05 -17.62
N ALA A 101 14.98 10.65 -16.44
CA ALA A 101 15.88 10.15 -15.41
C ALA A 101 15.49 8.73 -14.92
N LEU A 102 14.19 8.46 -14.74
CA LEU A 102 13.68 7.13 -14.39
C LEU A 102 13.99 6.12 -15.51
N MET A 103 13.67 6.46 -16.76
CA MET A 103 13.90 5.56 -17.88
C MET A 103 15.38 5.27 -18.11
N ASP A 104 16.24 6.27 -17.98
CA ASP A 104 17.69 6.10 -18.11
C ASP A 104 18.26 5.29 -16.95
N PHE A 105 17.76 5.50 -15.72
CA PHE A 105 18.08 4.66 -14.56
C PHE A 105 17.77 3.19 -14.85
N VAL A 106 16.58 2.89 -15.37
CA VAL A 106 16.16 1.52 -15.72
C VAL A 106 17.01 0.96 -16.86
N ARG A 107 17.26 1.73 -17.92
CA ARG A 107 18.09 1.33 -19.08
C ARG A 107 19.51 0.93 -18.70
N LYS A 108 20.07 1.50 -17.62
CA LYS A 108 21.39 1.12 -17.09
C LYS A 108 21.42 -0.31 -16.52
N GLY A 109 20.28 -0.96 -16.31
CA GLY A 109 20.16 -2.31 -15.72
C GLY A 109 19.67 -2.30 -14.28
N ASN A 110 18.87 -1.29 -13.92
CA ASN A 110 18.22 -1.19 -12.62
C ASN A 110 16.73 -1.51 -12.77
N ASP A 111 16.11 -1.93 -11.68
CA ASP A 111 14.67 -2.17 -11.63
C ASP A 111 13.98 -1.03 -10.89
N ALA A 112 12.83 -0.60 -11.40
CA ALA A 112 11.97 0.38 -10.74
C ALA A 112 10.56 -0.18 -10.62
N LEU A 113 10.08 -0.38 -9.38
CA LEU A 113 8.72 -0.82 -9.10
C LEU A 113 7.93 0.34 -8.47
N LEU A 114 6.95 0.84 -9.25
CA LEU A 114 6.01 1.88 -8.84
C LEU A 114 4.70 1.23 -8.41
N ILE A 115 4.35 1.34 -7.14
CA ILE A 115 3.10 0.83 -6.58
C ILE A 115 2.17 2.02 -6.39
N THR A 116 1.22 2.21 -7.31
CA THR A 116 0.43 3.45 -7.40
C THR A 116 -0.93 3.25 -8.04
N THR A 117 -1.96 3.96 -7.58
CA THR A 117 -3.30 3.93 -8.18
C THR A 117 -3.31 4.59 -9.55
N ASP A 118 -2.55 5.68 -9.70
CA ASP A 118 -2.43 6.45 -10.95
C ASP A 118 -0.95 6.73 -11.28
N LEU A 119 -0.61 6.66 -12.56
CA LEU A 119 0.72 6.91 -13.09
C LEU A 119 0.65 7.85 -14.29
N LEU A 120 1.33 8.99 -14.17
CA LEU A 120 1.51 9.96 -15.23
C LEU A 120 3.00 10.17 -15.49
N LEU A 121 3.47 9.76 -16.66
CA LEU A 121 4.85 9.96 -17.09
C LEU A 121 4.88 10.87 -18.32
N GLY A 122 5.41 12.08 -18.15
CA GLY A 122 5.66 13.01 -19.25
C GLY A 122 6.86 12.55 -20.07
N VAL A 123 6.71 12.42 -21.38
CA VAL A 123 7.81 12.34 -22.34
C VAL A 123 7.53 13.33 -23.45
N ASP A 124 8.58 14.05 -23.87
CA ASP A 124 8.50 15.04 -24.94
C ASP A 124 7.76 14.46 -26.17
N ASP A 125 6.77 15.22 -26.64
CA ASP A 125 5.93 15.04 -27.84
C ASP A 125 4.86 13.92 -27.88
N GLU A 126 4.86 12.91 -27.00
CA GLU A 126 3.70 12.02 -26.78
C GLU A 126 3.62 11.53 -25.33
N PRO A 127 2.59 11.91 -24.54
CA PRO A 127 2.39 11.30 -23.24
C PRO A 127 2.18 9.80 -23.44
N TYR A 128 2.85 8.96 -22.65
CA TYR A 128 2.46 7.56 -22.55
C TYR A 128 1.02 7.53 -22.04
N SER A 129 0.08 7.36 -22.96
CA SER A 129 -1.34 7.37 -22.66
C SER A 129 -1.72 6.00 -22.15
N PHE A 130 -1.75 5.88 -20.83
CA PHE A 130 -2.25 4.69 -20.17
C PHE A 130 -3.77 4.69 -20.25
N TYR A 131 -4.32 3.64 -20.85
CA TYR A 131 -5.75 3.42 -20.84
C TYR A 131 -6.12 2.75 -19.52
N TRP A 132 -6.48 3.57 -18.54
CA TRP A 132 -6.96 3.11 -17.24
C TRP A 132 -8.42 2.70 -17.30
N ARG A 133 -8.77 1.70 -16.49
CA ARG A 133 -10.16 1.36 -16.18
C ARG A 133 -10.31 1.32 -14.68
N GLU A 134 -11.33 2.03 -14.22
CA GLU A 134 -11.78 1.98 -12.84
C GLU A 134 -12.91 0.96 -12.70
N PHE A 135 -12.90 0.22 -11.60
CA PHE A 135 -13.99 -0.65 -11.21
C PHE A 135 -14.17 -0.61 -9.69
N ALA A 136 -15.43 -0.68 -9.25
CA ALA A 136 -15.74 -0.64 -7.83
C ALA A 136 -15.95 -2.06 -7.30
N ASP A 137 -15.21 -2.43 -6.26
CA ASP A 137 -15.45 -3.67 -5.53
C ASP A 137 -15.12 -3.49 -4.04
N THR A 138 -15.60 -4.40 -3.22
CA THR A 138 -15.15 -4.60 -1.83
C THR A 138 -13.99 -5.58 -1.74
N THR A 139 -13.92 -6.53 -2.67
CA THR A 139 -12.93 -7.62 -2.66
C THR A 139 -12.45 -7.86 -4.07
N ILE A 140 -11.14 -7.87 -4.28
CA ILE A 140 -10.54 -8.21 -5.57
C ILE A 140 -9.74 -9.49 -5.44
N THR A 141 -9.69 -10.26 -6.52
CA THR A 141 -8.73 -11.35 -6.67
C THR A 141 -7.80 -11.00 -7.82
N VAL A 142 -6.51 -10.95 -7.51
CA VAL A 142 -5.45 -10.71 -8.48
C VAL A 142 -4.82 -12.04 -8.88
N HIS A 143 -4.56 -12.22 -10.17
CA HIS A 143 -3.99 -13.42 -10.76
C HIS A 143 -2.66 -13.09 -11.42
N TYR A 144 -1.60 -13.83 -11.10
CA TYR A 144 -0.30 -13.62 -11.74
C TYR A 144 -0.19 -14.44 -13.03
N VAL A 145 0.09 -13.76 -14.14
CA VAL A 145 0.13 -14.36 -15.48
C VAL A 145 1.22 -15.42 -15.55
N ASN A 146 0.99 -16.46 -16.37
CA ASN A 146 1.89 -17.62 -16.51
C ASN A 146 2.12 -18.42 -15.21
N THR A 147 1.25 -18.24 -14.20
CA THR A 147 1.26 -19.01 -12.94
C THR A 147 -0.15 -19.40 -12.52
N ASP A 148 -0.28 -20.35 -11.60
CA ASP A 148 -1.55 -20.66 -10.92
C ASP A 148 -1.74 -19.83 -9.63
N VAL A 149 -0.92 -18.80 -9.42
CA VAL A 149 -0.92 -18.00 -8.19
C VAL A 149 -1.95 -16.89 -8.26
N ALA A 150 -2.78 -16.80 -7.22
CA ALA A 150 -3.76 -15.74 -7.05
C ALA A 150 -3.85 -15.30 -5.59
N PHE A 151 -4.13 -14.03 -5.37
CA PHE A 151 -4.30 -13.43 -4.04
C PHE A 151 -5.61 -12.65 -3.97
N THR A 152 -6.34 -12.84 -2.87
CA THR A 152 -7.60 -12.14 -2.63
C THR A 152 -7.40 -11.07 -1.58
N TYR A 153 -7.65 -9.81 -1.94
CA TYR A 153 -7.60 -8.66 -1.06
C TYR A 153 -9.01 -8.14 -0.80
N THR A 154 -9.37 -7.98 0.48
CA THR A 154 -10.62 -7.34 0.91
C THR A 154 -10.34 -5.94 1.42
N HIS A 155 -11.05 -4.95 0.91
CA HIS A 155 -10.89 -3.55 1.32
C HIS A 155 -11.69 -3.24 2.58
N TYR A 156 -11.01 -2.66 3.57
CA TYR A 156 -11.59 -2.14 4.80
C TYR A 156 -11.36 -0.63 4.92
N GLU A 157 -12.36 0.05 5.47
CA GLU A 157 -12.35 1.48 5.77
C GLU A 157 -13.21 1.70 7.03
N ASP A 158 -12.75 2.57 7.92
CA ASP A 158 -13.27 2.83 9.28
C ASP A 158 -13.09 1.68 10.29
N ASP A 159 -13.28 0.43 9.86
CA ASP A 159 -13.16 -0.77 10.69
C ASP A 159 -12.83 -2.03 9.88
N PHE A 160 -12.43 -3.12 10.57
CA PHE A 160 -12.11 -4.42 9.97
C PHE A 160 -13.30 -5.41 9.94
N PHE A 161 -14.49 -4.98 10.35
CA PHE A 161 -15.66 -5.85 10.47
C PHE A 161 -16.50 -5.86 9.20
N LYS A 162 -16.53 -4.73 8.47
CA LYS A 162 -17.33 -4.58 7.27
C LYS A 162 -16.48 -4.09 6.11
N ALA A 163 -16.36 -4.94 5.09
CA ALA A 163 -15.74 -4.54 3.83
C ALA A 163 -16.48 -3.35 3.20
N LYS A 164 -15.73 -2.44 2.61
CA LYS A 164 -16.23 -1.21 1.97
C LYS A 164 -15.86 -1.23 0.50
N SER A 165 -16.72 -0.67 -0.34
CA SER A 165 -16.46 -0.60 -1.77
C SER A 165 -15.43 0.50 -2.02
N LYS A 166 -14.39 0.20 -2.78
CA LYS A 166 -13.42 1.16 -3.29
C LYS A 166 -13.35 1.07 -4.82
N PHE A 167 -13.04 2.18 -5.47
CA PHE A 167 -12.63 2.19 -6.87
C PHE A 167 -11.17 1.73 -6.97
N PHE A 168 -10.96 0.64 -7.69
CA PHE A 168 -9.64 0.15 -8.08
C PHE A 168 -9.35 0.57 -9.50
N THR A 169 -8.10 0.90 -9.76
CA THR A 169 -7.59 1.26 -11.08
C THR A 169 -6.72 0.13 -11.62
N ALA A 170 -6.85 -0.18 -12.91
CA ALA A 170 -6.02 -1.15 -13.61
C ALA A 170 -5.92 -0.76 -15.09
N PHE A 171 -4.90 -1.25 -15.80
CA PHE A 171 -4.76 -0.98 -17.23
C PHE A 171 -5.75 -1.83 -18.05
N SER A 172 -6.27 -1.26 -19.14
CA SER A 172 -7.28 -1.88 -20.02
C SER A 172 -6.74 -3.01 -20.91
N GLY A 173 -5.43 -3.25 -20.94
CA GLY A 173 -4.76 -4.19 -21.85
C GLY A 173 -4.46 -3.62 -23.24
N GLU A 174 -5.04 -2.47 -23.60
CA GLU A 174 -4.67 -1.70 -24.77
C GLU A 174 -3.60 -0.67 -24.36
N LEU A 175 -2.34 -1.08 -24.24
CA LEU A 175 -1.22 -0.15 -24.09
C LEU A 175 -0.71 0.22 -25.49
N SER A 176 -0.02 1.36 -25.63
CA SER A 176 0.49 1.79 -26.93
C SER A 176 1.36 0.68 -27.55
N GLN A 177 1.10 0.36 -28.82
CA GLN A 177 1.73 -0.77 -29.53
C GLN A 177 3.27 -0.68 -29.65
N ASP A 178 3.84 0.44 -29.24
CA ASP A 178 5.25 0.78 -29.42
C ASP A 178 6.13 0.50 -28.18
N LEU A 179 5.54 0.07 -27.06
CA LEU A 179 6.30 -0.32 -25.87
C LEU A 179 6.45 -1.84 -25.77
N ASP A 180 7.69 -2.30 -25.53
CA ASP A 180 7.97 -3.67 -25.10
C ASP A 180 7.49 -3.84 -23.66
N HIS A 181 6.23 -4.24 -23.50
CA HIS A 181 5.60 -4.49 -22.21
C HIS A 181 5.02 -5.90 -22.09
N GLU A 182 4.95 -6.38 -20.85
CA GLU A 182 4.35 -7.65 -20.49
C GLU A 182 3.44 -7.49 -19.26
N ALA A 183 2.20 -7.95 -19.39
CA ALA A 183 1.28 -8.07 -18.27
C ALA A 183 1.75 -9.21 -17.35
N LEU A 184 2.16 -8.87 -16.13
CA LEU A 184 2.58 -9.83 -15.12
C LEU A 184 1.43 -10.27 -14.21
N GLY A 185 0.33 -9.51 -14.17
CA GLY A 185 -0.83 -9.85 -13.38
C GLY A 185 -2.12 -9.18 -13.82
N THR A 186 -3.23 -9.90 -13.69
CA THR A 186 -4.59 -9.45 -14.02
C THR A 186 -5.55 -9.44 -12.84
N VAL A 187 -6.58 -8.62 -12.95
CA VAL A 187 -7.69 -8.44 -12.00
C VAL A 187 -8.98 -8.23 -12.79
N ALA A 188 -10.14 -8.52 -12.19
CA ALA A 188 -11.45 -8.37 -12.85
C ALA A 188 -11.48 -9.07 -14.23
N ASP A 189 -11.00 -10.32 -14.25
CA ASP A 189 -10.90 -11.24 -15.40
C ASP A 189 -9.95 -10.85 -16.53
N SER A 190 -9.68 -9.56 -16.76
CA SER A 190 -8.84 -9.13 -17.91
C SER A 190 -8.08 -7.82 -17.75
N LEU A 191 -8.28 -7.05 -16.67
CA LEU A 191 -7.57 -5.79 -16.47
C LEU A 191 -6.19 -6.07 -15.89
N ILE A 192 -5.17 -5.32 -16.29
CA ILE A 192 -3.79 -5.54 -15.83
C ILE A 192 -3.57 -4.69 -14.58
N PHE A 193 -3.28 -5.33 -13.43
CA PHE A 193 -2.90 -4.61 -12.21
C PHE A 193 -1.39 -4.57 -12.02
N TYR A 194 -0.64 -5.46 -12.69
CA TYR A 194 0.81 -5.52 -12.62
C TYR A 194 1.39 -5.66 -14.02
N ASP A 195 2.07 -4.62 -14.49
CA ASP A 195 2.64 -4.52 -15.84
C ASP A 195 4.14 -4.24 -15.75
N GLN A 196 4.91 -4.77 -16.69
CA GLN A 196 6.36 -4.58 -16.78
C GLN A 196 6.74 -4.03 -18.14
N TRP A 197 7.55 -2.97 -18.17
CA TRP A 197 8.18 -2.43 -19.38
C TRP A 197 9.66 -2.77 -19.39
N ASN A 198 10.08 -3.41 -20.47
CA ASN A 198 11.46 -3.82 -20.67
C ASN A 198 12.23 -2.66 -21.29
N LEU A 199 13.10 -2.01 -20.50
CA LEU A 199 13.88 -0.86 -20.94
C LEU A 199 15.36 -1.18 -20.85
N GLY A 200 15.99 -1.47 -21.99
CA GLY A 200 17.41 -1.80 -22.04
C GLY A 200 17.71 -3.12 -21.31
N LYS A 201 18.35 -3.03 -20.15
CA LYS A 201 18.72 -4.20 -19.32
C LYS A 201 17.89 -4.33 -18.04
N GLY A 202 17.06 -3.34 -17.72
CA GLY A 202 16.27 -3.30 -16.51
C GLY A 202 14.78 -3.23 -16.81
N HIS A 203 13.99 -3.19 -15.75
CA HIS A 203 12.54 -3.25 -15.85
C HIS A 203 11.90 -2.08 -15.10
N LEU A 204 10.95 -1.41 -15.74
CA LEU A 204 10.01 -0.51 -15.06
C LEU A 204 8.72 -1.27 -14.86
N MET A 205 8.34 -1.55 -13.62
CA MET A 205 7.10 -2.26 -13.31
C MET A 205 6.14 -1.38 -12.54
N VAL A 206 4.85 -1.55 -12.80
CA VAL A 206 3.78 -0.76 -12.20
C VAL A 206 2.75 -1.70 -11.59
N HIS A 207 2.49 -1.55 -10.30
CA HIS A 207 1.47 -2.30 -9.56
C HIS A 207 0.36 -1.36 -9.08
N THR A 208 -0.88 -1.58 -9.53
CA THR A 208 -1.94 -0.56 -9.44
C THR A 208 -2.79 -0.60 -8.16
N VAL A 209 -2.49 -1.54 -7.26
CA VAL A 209 -3.22 -1.74 -6.00
C VAL A 209 -2.30 -1.52 -4.79
N PRO A 210 -2.01 -0.26 -4.41
CA PRO A 210 -1.14 0.05 -3.27
C PRO A 210 -1.67 -0.44 -1.92
N GLU A 211 -2.97 -0.66 -1.80
CA GLU A 211 -3.59 -1.12 -0.56
C GLU A 211 -3.14 -2.52 -0.16
N MET A 212 -2.75 -3.37 -1.12
CA MET A 212 -2.19 -4.69 -0.83
C MET A 212 -0.88 -4.64 -0.06
N PHE A 213 -0.25 -3.46 0.07
CA PHE A 213 1.00 -3.23 0.81
C PHE A 213 0.78 -2.46 2.13
N CYS A 214 -0.43 -1.99 2.39
CA CYS A 214 -0.77 -1.24 3.60
C CYS A 214 -0.85 -2.13 4.85
N ASN A 215 -0.72 -1.52 6.02
CA ASN A 215 -0.82 -2.20 7.31
C ASN A 215 -2.17 -2.91 7.50
N GLN A 216 -3.25 -2.36 6.94
CA GLN A 216 -4.56 -3.00 6.97
C GLN A 216 -4.64 -4.29 6.14
N ALA A 217 -3.81 -4.43 5.11
CA ALA A 217 -3.71 -5.68 4.37
C ALA A 217 -2.89 -6.72 5.16
N ALA A 218 -1.97 -6.29 6.03
CA ALA A 218 -1.10 -7.17 6.81
C ALA A 218 -1.83 -8.10 7.80
N VAL A 219 -3.09 -7.80 8.14
CA VAL A 219 -3.92 -8.69 8.96
C VAL A 219 -4.67 -9.75 8.14
N GLN A 220 -4.59 -9.69 6.80
CA GLN A 220 -5.22 -10.62 5.88
C GLN A 220 -4.24 -11.73 5.46
N ASP A 221 -4.77 -12.93 5.23
CA ASP A 221 -3.97 -14.14 4.96
C ASP A 221 -3.02 -13.98 3.76
N GLN A 222 -3.46 -13.26 2.73
CA GLN A 222 -2.72 -13.08 1.46
C GLN A 222 -1.40 -12.32 1.62
N TYR A 223 -1.30 -11.42 2.59
CA TYR A 223 -0.29 -10.35 2.58
C TYR A 223 1.14 -10.85 2.53
N ARG A 224 1.47 -11.82 3.40
CA ARG A 224 2.83 -12.34 3.50
C ARG A 224 3.22 -13.15 2.27
N GLU A 225 2.29 -13.94 1.74
CA GLU A 225 2.53 -14.78 0.57
C GLU A 225 2.65 -13.93 -0.69
N HIS A 226 1.80 -12.91 -0.84
CA HIS A 226 1.89 -11.93 -1.91
C HIS A 226 3.22 -11.16 -1.88
N PHE A 227 3.62 -10.65 -0.71
CA PHE A 227 4.91 -9.98 -0.54
C PHE A 227 6.07 -10.91 -0.94
N ASN A 228 6.10 -12.14 -0.42
CA ASN A 228 7.18 -13.08 -0.72
C ASN A 228 7.20 -13.47 -2.20
N PHE A 229 6.04 -13.65 -2.83
CA PHE A 229 5.92 -13.95 -4.23
C PHE A 229 6.52 -12.81 -5.07
N LEU A 230 6.02 -11.58 -4.89
CA LEU A 230 6.46 -10.41 -5.64
C LEU A 230 7.96 -10.13 -5.43
N PHE A 231 8.44 -10.12 -4.18
CA PHE A 231 9.84 -9.81 -3.86
C PHE A 231 10.81 -10.99 -3.99
N SER A 232 10.35 -12.14 -4.48
CA SER A 232 11.24 -13.24 -4.85
C SER A 232 11.89 -13.06 -6.22
N THR A 233 11.31 -12.21 -7.09
CA THR A 233 11.79 -11.97 -8.46
C THR A 233 12.98 -11.01 -8.52
N PHE A 234 13.20 -10.21 -7.47
CA PHE A 234 14.28 -9.24 -7.39
C PHE A 234 15.53 -9.81 -6.70
N ASP A 235 16.69 -9.51 -7.28
CA ASP A 235 18.03 -9.78 -6.73
C ASP A 235 18.93 -8.52 -6.79
N PRO A 236 18.58 -7.44 -6.07
CA PRO A 236 19.31 -6.18 -6.14
C PRO A 236 20.55 -6.18 -5.23
N GLU A 237 21.49 -5.27 -5.52
CA GLU A 237 22.64 -4.97 -4.65
C GLU A 237 22.38 -3.74 -3.75
N LEU A 238 21.33 -2.97 -4.07
CA LEU A 238 20.88 -1.80 -3.32
C LEU A 238 19.36 -1.64 -3.50
N VAL A 239 18.64 -1.38 -2.40
CA VAL A 239 17.21 -1.02 -2.45
C VAL A 239 17.05 0.44 -2.04
N ILE A 240 16.29 1.20 -2.83
CA ILE A 240 15.92 2.59 -2.51
C ILE A 240 14.40 2.66 -2.41
N LEU A 241 13.92 2.93 -1.20
CA LEU A 241 12.53 3.32 -0.93
C LEU A 241 12.43 4.84 -1.03
N ASP A 242 11.75 5.35 -2.05
CA ASP A 242 11.50 6.77 -2.20
C ASP A 242 10.22 7.19 -1.50
N HIS A 243 10.17 8.45 -1.08
CA HIS A 243 8.98 9.01 -0.45
C HIS A 243 7.89 9.29 -1.50
N MET A 244 6.65 9.39 -1.02
CA MET A 244 5.52 9.79 -1.86
C MET A 244 5.78 11.15 -2.52
N ASN A 245 5.57 11.24 -3.85
CA ASN A 245 5.80 12.48 -4.57
C ASN A 245 4.80 13.56 -4.10
N TYR A 246 5.33 14.74 -3.81
CA TYR A 246 4.76 15.71 -2.88
C TYR A 246 3.88 16.73 -3.61
N HIS A 247 2.62 16.38 -3.88
CA HIS A 247 1.57 17.38 -4.10
C HIS A 247 0.53 17.45 -2.97
N ALA A 248 0.65 16.63 -1.92
CA ALA A 248 -0.36 16.52 -0.85
C ALA A 248 0.02 17.12 0.52
N GLU A 249 1.30 17.43 0.77
CA GLU A 249 1.72 17.86 2.10
C GLU A 249 1.51 19.37 2.40
N SER A 250 1.01 20.17 1.44
CA SER A 250 0.61 21.56 1.73
C SER A 250 -0.54 21.67 2.74
N ASP A 251 -1.24 20.58 3.04
CA ASP A 251 -2.38 20.55 3.98
C ASP A 251 -2.05 19.94 5.36
N LEU A 252 -0.81 19.51 5.61
CA LEU A 252 -0.42 18.90 6.90
C LEU A 252 0.52 19.76 7.75
N SER A 253 0.92 20.95 7.27
CA SER A 253 1.78 21.86 8.03
C SER A 253 1.05 22.93 8.86
N GLU A 254 -0.28 22.92 8.95
CA GLU A 254 -1.02 23.82 9.86
C GLU A 254 -1.87 23.05 10.88
N SER A 255 -1.21 22.61 11.95
CA SER A 255 -1.83 22.56 13.28
C SER A 255 -0.77 22.78 14.35
N PRO A 256 -0.46 24.05 14.68
CA PRO A 256 0.29 24.36 15.89
C PRO A 256 -0.63 24.16 17.11
N LEU A 257 -0.18 23.31 18.04
CA LEU A 257 -0.51 23.48 19.46
C LEU A 257 0.25 24.69 20.02
#